data_AF-A0A949UCX2-F1
#
_entry.id   AF-A0A949UCX2-F1
#
_cell.length_a   1.000
_cell.length_b   1.000
_cell.length_c   1.000
_cell.angle_alpha   90.00
_cell.angle_beta   90.00
_cell.angle_gamma   90.00
#
_symmetry.space_group_name_H-M   'P 1'
#
loop_
_entity.id
_entity.type
_entity.pdbx_description
1 polymer ?
#
loop_
_entity_poly.entity_id
_entity_poly.type
_entity_poly.pdbx_seq_one_letter_code
_entity_poly.pdbx_strand_id
1 'polypeptide(L)'
;MPKQEELDEEIRQALTEIRMVLPGAQALLGFQLITFVLSDFEKLPQSLRELHVVSVVFMTLSVILLMTPASYHRIVENGENTEHFLHFASRMLLWALPPLALGICGDFYVVLRTISQSVLVCGISAVALLVFFAWLWFGMPLARRAQDSRVRGTRPKAA
;
A
#
# COMPACT_ATOMS: atom_id res chain seq x y z
N MET A 1 -27.11 -7.34 -22.30
CA MET A 1 -26.78 -6.88 -20.95
C MET A 1 -25.47 -7.46 -20.35
N PRO A 2 -24.52 -8.10 -21.08
CA PRO A 2 -23.36 -8.75 -20.44
C PRO A 2 -22.32 -7.77 -19.86
N LYS A 3 -22.18 -6.56 -20.43
CA LYS A 3 -21.19 -5.57 -19.97
C LYS A 3 -21.44 -5.05 -18.55
N GLN A 4 -22.72 -4.99 -18.13
CA GLN A 4 -23.05 -4.49 -16.80
C GLN A 4 -22.70 -5.52 -15.73
N GLU A 5 -22.96 -6.80 -16.01
CA GLU A 5 -22.59 -7.91 -15.12
C GLU A 5 -21.07 -8.04 -14.98
N GLU A 6 -20.30 -7.86 -16.07
CA GLU A 6 -18.83 -7.84 -16.02
C GLU A 6 -18.31 -6.68 -15.15
N LEU A 7 -18.85 -5.47 -15.31
CA LEU A 7 -18.44 -4.31 -14.51
C LEU A 7 -18.73 -4.48 -13.02
N ASP A 8 -19.91 -5.01 -12.69
CA ASP A 8 -20.31 -5.31 -11.31
C ASP A 8 -19.36 -6.34 -10.66
N GLU A 9 -18.92 -7.33 -11.43
CA GLU A 9 -17.93 -8.32 -10.99
C GLU A 9 -16.57 -7.67 -10.70
N GLU A 10 -16.05 -6.88 -11.63
CA GLU A 10 -14.75 -6.21 -11.49
C GLU A 10 -14.72 -5.26 -10.29
N ILE A 11 -15.78 -4.48 -10.09
CA ILE A 11 -15.91 -3.59 -8.93
C ILE A 11 -15.98 -4.39 -7.64
N ARG A 12 -16.77 -5.48 -7.62
CA ARG A 12 -16.87 -6.34 -6.43
C ARG A 12 -15.51 -6.96 -6.10
N GLN A 13 -14.76 -7.40 -7.11
CA GLN A 13 -13.42 -7.93 -6.92
C GLN A 13 -12.48 -6.87 -6.36
N ALA A 14 -12.42 -5.67 -6.97
CA ALA A 14 -11.55 -4.58 -6.51
C ALA A 14 -11.86 -4.17 -5.05
N LEU A 15 -13.14 -4.06 -4.69
CA LEU A 15 -13.55 -3.78 -3.31
C LEU A 15 -13.23 -4.94 -2.36
N THR A 16 -13.29 -6.19 -2.84
CA THR A 16 -12.95 -7.37 -2.04
C THR A 16 -11.44 -7.41 -1.77
N GLU A 17 -10.60 -7.12 -2.76
CA GLU A 17 -9.15 -6.99 -2.60
C GLU A 17 -8.81 -5.93 -1.54
N ILE A 18 -9.41 -4.74 -1.62
CA ILE A 18 -9.25 -3.69 -0.61
C ILE A 18 -9.67 -4.18 0.79
N ARG A 19 -10.84 -4.83 0.89
CA ARG A 19 -11.37 -5.33 2.17
C ARG A 19 -10.55 -6.47 2.77
N MET A 20 -9.81 -7.23 1.97
CA MET A 20 -8.88 -8.24 2.47
C MET A 20 -7.62 -7.61 3.05
N VAL A 21 -7.10 -6.54 2.44
CA VAL A 21 -5.85 -5.89 2.89
C VAL A 21 -6.07 -4.91 4.03
N LEU A 22 -7.21 -4.20 4.04
CA LEU A 22 -7.49 -3.12 4.98
C LEU A 22 -7.37 -3.54 6.46
N PRO A 23 -7.92 -4.68 6.92
CA PRO A 23 -7.76 -5.11 8.31
C PRO A 23 -6.30 -5.33 8.71
N GLY A 24 -5.46 -5.84 7.80
CA GLY A 24 -4.03 -6.01 8.04
C GLY A 24 -3.30 -4.67 8.24
N ALA A 25 -3.60 -3.68 7.39
CA ALA A 25 -3.04 -2.34 7.53
C ALA A 25 -3.52 -1.64 8.82
N GLN A 26 -4.79 -1.82 9.20
CA GLN A 26 -5.34 -1.30 10.45
C GLN A 26 -4.69 -1.93 11.68
N ALA A 27 -4.44 -3.24 11.66
CA ALA A 27 -3.75 -3.92 12.76
C ALA A 27 -2.32 -3.40 12.94
N LEU A 28 -1.56 -3.27 11.84
CA LEU A 28 -0.21 -2.69 11.87
C LEU A 28 -0.21 -1.26 12.42
N LEU A 29 -1.13 -0.40 11.96
CA LEU A 29 -1.29 0.95 12.50
C LEU A 29 -1.61 0.93 14.00
N GLY A 30 -2.51 0.04 14.44
CA GLY A 30 -2.84 -0.13 15.86
C GLY A 30 -1.63 -0.54 16.70
N PHE A 31 -0.80 -1.46 16.19
CA PHE A 31 0.44 -1.85 16.86
C PHE A 31 1.46 -0.71 16.89
N GLN A 32 1.54 0.16 15.90
CA GLN A 32 2.41 1.34 16.00
C GLN A 32 1.90 2.34 17.04
N LEU A 33 0.58 2.48 17.16
CA LEU A 33 -0.04 3.37 18.13
C LEU A 33 0.13 2.88 19.57
N ILE A 34 0.12 1.56 19.80
CA ILE A 34 0.37 0.99 21.14
C ILE A 34 1.73 1.42 21.68
N THR A 35 2.72 1.60 20.80
CA THR A 35 4.07 2.01 21.18
C THR A 35 4.07 3.33 21.93
N PHE A 36 3.20 4.28 21.59
CA PHE A 36 3.09 5.56 22.31
C PHE A 36 2.58 5.42 23.75
N VAL A 37 1.85 4.35 24.05
CA VAL A 37 1.29 4.10 25.38
C VAL A 37 2.29 3.36 26.27
N LEU A 38 3.31 2.73 25.68
CA LEU A 38 4.35 2.00 26.43
C LEU A 38 5.35 2.98 27.06
N SER A 39 5.64 2.81 28.34
CA SER A 39 6.61 3.65 29.10
C SER A 39 8.02 3.67 28.50
N ASP A 40 8.37 2.68 27.68
CA ASP A 40 9.68 2.59 27.05
C ASP A 40 9.84 3.50 25.82
N PHE A 41 8.73 4.01 25.25
CA PHE A 41 8.79 4.97 24.15
C PHE A 41 9.48 6.27 24.56
N GLU A 42 9.30 6.69 25.83
CA GLU A 42 9.96 7.88 26.36
C GLU A 42 11.49 7.73 26.47
N LYS A 43 11.98 6.49 26.54
CA LYS A 43 13.40 6.16 26.63
C LYS A 43 14.08 6.08 25.27
N LEU A 44 13.31 6.06 24.17
CA LEU A 44 13.87 6.03 22.82
C LEU A 44 14.59 7.35 22.50
N PRO A 45 15.73 7.29 21.80
CA PRO A 45 16.38 8.45 21.21
C PRO A 45 15.40 9.28 20.38
N GLN A 46 15.50 10.60 20.47
CA GLN A 46 14.60 11.53 19.79
C GLN A 46 14.47 11.24 18.28
N SER A 47 15.58 10.91 17.61
CA SER A 47 15.59 10.59 16.18
C SER A 47 14.75 9.35 15.82
N LEU A 48 14.72 8.32 16.67
CA LEU A 48 13.89 7.14 16.45
C LEU A 48 12.41 7.46 16.72
N ARG A 49 12.13 8.35 17.67
CA ARG A 49 10.77 8.81 17.96
C ARG A 49 10.16 9.57 16.79
N GLU A 50 10.91 10.51 16.23
CA GLU A 50 10.49 11.28 15.05
C GLU A 50 10.25 10.37 13.85
N LEU A 51 11.15 9.40 13.62
CA LEU A 51 10.97 8.42 12.55
C LEU A 51 9.75 7.51 12.78
N HIS A 52 9.48 7.11 14.02
CA HIS A 52 8.27 6.35 14.37
C HIS A 52 7.01 7.15 14.04
N VAL A 53 6.97 8.42 14.43
CA VAL A 53 5.84 9.32 14.12
C VAL A 53 5.64 9.47 12.61
N VAL A 54 6.72 9.67 11.85
CA VAL A 54 6.65 9.74 10.37
C VAL A 54 6.10 8.43 9.79
N SER A 55 6.53 7.29 10.33
CA SER A 55 6.06 5.96 9.91
C SER A 55 4.57 5.77 10.17
N VAL A 56 4.08 6.21 11.33
CA VAL A 56 2.66 6.21 11.70
C VAL A 56 1.83 7.08 10.76
N VAL A 57 2.34 8.27 10.40
CA VAL A 57 1.67 9.15 9.44
C VAL A 57 1.53 8.47 8.08
N PHE A 58 2.58 7.82 7.58
CA PHE A 58 2.51 7.07 6.34
C PHE A 58 1.51 5.90 6.41
N MET A 59 1.52 5.10 7.47
CA MET A 59 0.53 4.04 7.66
C MET A 59 -0.90 4.60 7.70
N THR A 60 -1.10 5.72 8.40
CA THR A 60 -2.40 6.41 8.48
C THR A 60 -2.87 6.85 7.09
N LEU A 61 -2.00 7.47 6.29
CA LEU A 61 -2.31 7.88 4.91
C LEU A 61 -2.69 6.68 4.05
N SER A 62 -1.97 5.55 4.18
CA SER A 62 -2.33 4.32 3.47
C SER A 62 -3.72 3.82 3.85
N VAL A 63 -4.06 3.80 5.14
CA VAL A 63 -5.39 3.36 5.61
C VAL A 63 -6.49 4.28 5.08
N ILE A 64 -6.27 5.61 5.12
CA ILE A 64 -7.22 6.59 4.57
C ILE A 64 -7.46 6.34 3.07
N LEU A 65 -6.39 6.13 2.30
CA LEU A 65 -6.50 5.86 0.86
C LEU A 65 -7.26 4.56 0.58
N LEU A 66 -7.04 3.51 1.37
CA LEU A 66 -7.78 2.24 1.25
C LEU A 66 -9.26 2.37 1.61
N MET A 67 -9.61 3.25 2.56
CA MET A 67 -11.01 3.48 2.95
C MET A 67 -11.75 4.41 1.97
N THR A 68 -11.03 5.27 1.25
CA THR A 68 -11.60 6.30 0.37
C THR A 68 -12.56 5.76 -0.70
N PRO A 69 -12.27 4.66 -1.44
CA PRO A 69 -13.19 4.11 -2.44
C PRO A 69 -14.55 3.71 -1.85
N ALA A 70 -14.58 3.15 -0.65
CA ALA A 70 -15.84 2.76 -0.01
C ALA A 70 -16.72 3.98 0.34
N SER A 71 -16.10 5.07 0.81
CA SER A 71 -16.79 6.33 1.06
C SER A 71 -17.26 6.99 -0.23
N TYR A 72 -16.41 7.01 -1.26
CA TYR A 72 -16.73 7.60 -2.57
C TYR A 72 -17.88 6.86 -3.26
N HIS A 73 -17.86 5.51 -3.24
CA HIS A 73 -18.93 4.68 -3.79
C HIS A 73 -20.29 5.00 -3.18
N ARG A 74 -20.33 5.19 -1.85
CA ARG A 74 -21.57 5.48 -1.14
C ARG A 74 -22.06 6.91 -1.33
N ILE A 75 -21.16 7.90 -1.38
CA ILE A 75 -21.53 9.32 -1.35
C ILE A 75 -21.71 9.89 -2.76
N VAL A 76 -20.82 9.55 -3.70
CA VAL A 76 -20.83 10.14 -5.06
C VAL A 76 -21.62 9.28 -6.02
N GLU A 77 -21.40 7.96 -5.99
CA GLU A 77 -22.05 7.03 -6.90
C GLU A 77 -23.40 6.54 -6.36
N ASN A 78 -23.81 6.93 -5.15
CA ASN A 78 -25.02 6.44 -4.47
C ASN A 78 -25.11 4.90 -4.39
N GLY A 79 -23.96 4.21 -4.43
CA GLY A 79 -23.87 2.76 -4.48
C GLY A 79 -23.99 2.16 -5.90
N GLU A 80 -24.10 2.97 -6.94
CA GLU A 80 -24.08 2.50 -8.33
C GLU A 80 -22.67 2.10 -8.78
N ASN A 81 -22.62 1.11 -9.66
CA ASN A 81 -21.38 0.56 -10.19
C ASN A 81 -21.08 1.19 -11.55
N THR A 82 -20.06 2.05 -11.58
CA THR A 82 -19.66 2.77 -12.78
C THR A 82 -18.21 2.48 -13.16
N GLU A 83 -17.90 2.53 -14.46
CA GLU A 83 -16.54 2.33 -14.96
C GLU A 83 -15.57 3.39 -14.41
N HIS A 84 -16.08 4.61 -14.17
CA HIS A 84 -15.36 5.67 -13.49
C HIS A 84 -14.96 5.27 -12.05
N PHE A 85 -15.89 4.69 -11.30
CA PHE A 85 -15.63 4.20 -9.95
C PHE A 85 -14.57 3.09 -9.93
N LEU A 86 -14.64 2.14 -10.86
CA LEU A 86 -13.64 1.06 -10.95
C LEU A 86 -12.23 1.63 -11.11
N HIS A 87 -12.03 2.54 -12.06
CA HIS A 87 -10.73 3.20 -12.26
C HIS A 87 -10.29 4.01 -11.04
N PHE A 88 -11.22 4.71 -10.37
CA PHE A 88 -10.92 5.45 -9.16
C PHE A 88 -10.47 4.51 -8.03
N ALA A 89 -11.20 3.43 -7.78
CA ALA A 89 -10.89 2.45 -6.73
C ALA A 89 -9.53 1.79 -6.96
N SER A 90 -9.23 1.36 -8.19
CA SER A 90 -7.93 0.79 -8.54
C SER A 90 -6.79 1.80 -8.33
N ARG A 91 -6.99 3.08 -8.68
CA ARG A 91 -5.98 4.12 -8.45
C ARG A 91 -5.75 4.32 -6.96
N MET A 92 -6.81 4.46 -6.15
CA MET A 92 -6.66 4.63 -4.70
C MET A 92 -5.90 3.47 -4.05
N LEU A 93 -6.19 2.23 -4.46
CA LEU A 93 -5.44 1.05 -4.02
C LEU A 93 -3.95 1.16 -4.38
N LEU A 94 -3.62 1.54 -5.61
CA LEU A 94 -2.22 1.73 -6.04
C LEU A 94 -1.52 2.87 -5.28
N TRP A 95 -2.23 3.98 -5.01
CA TRP A 95 -1.70 5.12 -4.25
C TRP A 95 -1.50 4.80 -2.77
N ALA A 96 -2.21 3.81 -2.23
CA ALA A 96 -2.04 3.37 -0.84
C ALA A 96 -0.75 2.57 -0.64
N LEU A 97 -0.23 1.89 -1.67
CA LEU A 97 0.95 1.03 -1.53
C LEU A 97 2.23 1.78 -1.14
N PRO A 98 2.63 2.91 -1.77
CA PRO A 98 3.85 3.62 -1.38
C PRO A 98 3.90 4.05 0.09
N PRO A 99 2.88 4.73 0.66
CA PRO A 99 2.90 5.08 2.07
C PRO A 99 2.84 3.84 2.97
N LEU A 100 2.17 2.75 2.57
CA LEU A 100 2.21 1.49 3.31
C LEU A 100 3.65 0.95 3.44
N ALA A 101 4.39 0.87 2.33
CA ALA A 101 5.78 0.41 2.35
C ALA A 101 6.68 1.31 3.21
N LEU A 102 6.55 2.64 3.07
CA LEU A 102 7.35 3.59 3.84
C LEU A 102 7.08 3.47 5.34
N GLY A 103 5.81 3.34 5.72
CA GLY A 103 5.41 3.15 7.12
C GLY A 103 5.98 1.86 7.72
N ILE A 104 5.88 0.74 7.00
CA ILE A 104 6.43 -0.56 7.45
C ILE A 104 7.96 -0.52 7.53
N CYS A 105 8.65 0.06 6.54
CA CYS A 105 10.12 0.11 6.54
C CYS A 105 10.67 1.00 7.65
N GLY A 106 10.01 2.14 7.91
CA GLY A 106 10.40 3.04 8.99
C GLY A 106 10.21 2.40 10.37
N ASP A 107 9.09 1.72 10.60
CA ASP A 107 8.83 0.96 11.83
C ASP A 107 9.85 -0.16 12.03
N PHE A 108 10.11 -0.93 10.95
CA PHE A 108 11.11 -1.99 10.96
C PHE A 108 12.51 -1.47 11.33
N TYR A 109 12.89 -0.30 10.82
CA TYR A 109 14.14 0.34 11.20
C TYR A 109 14.16 0.74 12.68
N VAL A 110 13.08 1.30 13.22
CA VAL A 110 12.96 1.69 14.65
C VAL A 110 13.11 0.45 15.54
N VAL A 111 12.43 -0.64 15.20
CA VAL A 111 12.52 -1.92 15.93
C VAL A 111 13.96 -2.47 15.87
N LEU A 112 14.57 -2.53 14.69
CA LEU A 112 15.94 -3.01 14.55
C LEU A 112 16.95 -2.15 15.32
N ARG A 113 16.79 -0.82 15.32
CA ARG A 113 17.64 0.12 16.08
C ARG A 113 17.46 0.02 17.59
N THR A 114 16.35 -0.54 18.05
CA THR A 114 16.13 -0.80 19.49
C THR A 114 16.88 -2.05 19.94
N ILE A 115 17.05 -3.03 19.06
CA ILE A 115 17.72 -4.31 19.37
C ILE A 115 19.22 -4.26 19.02
N SER A 116 19.59 -3.54 17.95
CA SER A 116 20.94 -3.45 17.41
C SER A 116 21.52 -2.05 17.52
N GLN A 117 22.79 -1.97 17.90
CA GLN A 117 23.54 -0.70 18.00
C GLN A 117 24.06 -0.21 16.64
N SER A 118 24.03 -1.04 15.58
CA SER A 118 24.62 -0.69 14.28
C SER A 118 23.64 0.05 13.38
N VAL A 119 23.86 1.36 13.20
CA VAL A 119 23.09 2.22 12.29
C VAL A 119 23.13 1.70 10.85
N LEU A 120 24.30 1.23 10.42
CA LEU A 120 24.57 0.86 9.04
C LEU A 120 23.82 -0.42 8.64
N VAL A 121 23.81 -1.43 9.54
CA VAL A 121 23.07 -2.68 9.31
C VAL A 121 21.56 -2.42 9.31
N CYS A 122 21.05 -1.62 10.24
CA CYS A 122 19.62 -1.28 10.27
C CYS A 122 19.20 -0.50 9.02
N GLY A 123 20.03 0.46 8.58
CA GLY A 123 19.78 1.26 7.39
C GLY A 123 19.75 0.42 6.11
N ILE A 124 20.73 -0.47 5.92
CA ILE A 124 20.76 -1.38 4.76
C ILE A 124 19.54 -2.29 4.76
N SER A 125 19.18 -2.88 5.90
CA SER A 125 18.02 -3.77 5.99
C SER A 125 16.70 -3.06 5.65
N ALA A 126 16.51 -1.84 6.15
CA ALA A 126 15.32 -1.04 5.85
C ALA A 126 15.25 -0.62 4.37
N VAL A 127 16.39 -0.22 3.78
CA VAL A 127 16.47 0.11 2.35
C VAL A 127 16.25 -1.14 1.49
N ALA A 128 16.83 -2.27 1.86
CA ALA A 128 16.64 -3.53 1.15
C ALA A 128 15.16 -3.96 1.17
N LEU A 129 14.49 -3.81 2.32
CA LEU A 129 13.06 -4.07 2.43
C LEU A 129 12.23 -3.12 1.54
N LEU A 130 12.58 -1.84 1.51
CA LEU A 130 11.91 -0.86 0.66
C LEU A 130 12.10 -1.17 -0.84
N VAL A 131 13.32 -1.54 -1.24
CA VAL A 131 13.62 -1.98 -2.61
C VAL A 131 12.83 -3.24 -2.95
N PHE A 132 12.70 -4.18 -2.01
CA PHE A 132 11.91 -5.39 -2.21
C PHE A 132 10.42 -5.08 -2.41
N PHE A 133 9.84 -4.19 -1.60
CA PHE A 133 8.47 -3.70 -1.82
C PHE A 133 8.32 -3.01 -3.18
N ALA A 134 9.22 -2.07 -3.51
CA ALA A 134 9.18 -1.36 -4.79
C ALA A 134 9.28 -2.32 -5.98
N TRP A 135 10.15 -3.33 -5.87
CA TRP A 135 10.31 -4.36 -6.88
C TRP A 135 9.06 -5.22 -7.04
N LEU A 136 8.51 -5.78 -5.95
CA LEU A 136 7.36 -6.67 -6.03
C LEU A 136 6.08 -5.95 -6.47
N TRP A 137 5.85 -4.72 -5.99
CA TRP A 137 4.60 -4.00 -6.23
C TRP A 137 4.60 -3.19 -7.52
N PHE A 138 5.74 -2.65 -7.93
CA PHE A 138 5.84 -1.79 -9.12
C PHE A 138 6.78 -2.38 -10.16
N GLY A 139 7.98 -2.82 -9.77
CA GLY A 139 8.99 -3.35 -10.70
C GLY A 139 8.50 -4.55 -11.51
N MET A 140 8.04 -5.61 -10.85
CA MET A 140 7.58 -6.85 -11.48
C MET A 140 6.32 -6.61 -12.36
N PRO A 141 5.26 -5.93 -11.89
CA PRO A 141 4.08 -5.68 -12.72
C PRO A 141 4.37 -4.81 -13.94
N LEU A 142 5.18 -3.74 -13.78
CA LEU A 142 5.56 -2.87 -14.89
C LEU A 142 6.45 -3.60 -15.91
N ALA A 143 7.38 -4.45 -15.45
CA ALA A 143 8.22 -5.27 -16.32
C ALA A 143 7.38 -6.25 -17.15
N ARG A 144 6.39 -6.93 -16.53
CA ARG A 144 5.47 -7.82 -17.25
C ARG A 144 4.63 -7.07 -18.28
N ARG A 145 4.06 -5.90 -17.91
CA ARG A 145 3.30 -5.06 -18.84
C ARG A 145 4.14 -4.62 -20.06
N ALA A 146 5.42 -4.32 -19.84
CA ALA A 146 6.34 -3.96 -20.92
C ALA A 146 6.66 -5.15 -21.84
N GLN A 147 6.77 -6.37 -21.29
CA GLN A 147 6.99 -7.59 -22.07
C GLN A 147 5.77 -7.95 -22.93
N ASP A 148 4.56 -7.90 -22.37
CA ASP A 148 3.32 -8.19 -23.12
C ASP A 148 3.09 -7.21 -24.28
N SER A 149 3.47 -5.94 -24.08
CA SER A 149 3.41 -4.92 -25.13
C SER A 149 4.38 -5.23 -26.29
N ARG A 150 5.56 -5.79 -25.99
CA ARG A 150 6.53 -6.22 -27.02
C ARG A 150 6.04 -7.44 -27.79
N VAL A 151 5.38 -8.39 -27.15
CA VAL A 151 4.83 -9.61 -27.80
C VAL A 151 3.63 -9.30 -28.69
N ARG A 152 2.78 -8.32 -28.34
CA ARG A 152 1.69 -7.87 -29.23
C ARG A 152 2.17 -7.09 -30.45
N GLY A 153 3.29 -6.35 -30.34
CA GLY A 153 3.87 -5.60 -31.45
C GLY A 153 4.55 -6.45 -32.54
N THR A 154 4.85 -7.72 -32.26
CA THR A 154 5.51 -8.65 -33.20
C THR A 154 4.55 -9.57 -33.96
N ARG A 155 3.23 -9.51 -33.72
CA ARG A 155 2.26 -10.21 -34.59
C ARG A 155 2.17 -9.45 -35.92
N PRO A 156 2.64 -10.03 -37.04
CA PRO A 156 2.41 -9.44 -38.36
C PRO A 156 0.90 -9.35 -38.56
N LYS A 157 0.39 -8.20 -39.01
CA LYS A 157 -0.94 -8.16 -39.60
C LYS A 157 -0.90 -9.13 -40.78
N ALA A 158 -1.53 -10.29 -40.63
CA ALA A 158 -1.80 -11.17 -41.76
C ALA A 158 -2.60 -10.33 -42.76
N ALA A 159 -1.92 -9.99 -43.86
CA ALA A 159 -2.47 -9.30 -45.01
C ALA A 159 -3.30 -10.27 -45.86
#